data_AF-A0AAD6HDQ0-F1
#
_entry.id   AF-A0AAD6HDQ0-F1
#
_cell.length_a   1.000
_cell.length_b   1.000
_cell.length_c   1.000
_cell.angle_alpha   90.00
_cell.angle_beta   90.00
_cell.angle_gamma   90.00
#
_symmetry.space_group_name_H-M   'P 1'
#
loop_
_entity.id
_entity.type
_entity.pdbx_description
1 polymer ?
#
loop_
_entity_poly.entity_id
_entity_poly.type
_entity_poly.pdbx_seq_one_letter_code
_entity_poly.pdbx_strand_id
1 'polypeptide(L)'
;MSSETPCPFRVSLRDQIELERNEAFQAMREQLRRQDCAFRLHRDIIHTLLVPLFLINHQAERIAARALPSKKGAEPERAFRGEARSAFAWLHCILIEEHDWYLTARCPACIVLHVLHSEPTIRFLTVAAQLAGSRSGFDCWLAALETAVCEDPFWGDSFWPEIEDRASRLTEGVQQLVRQCHELRTNLDSPTYETPSLAKASVEYERPSCTIAIKPSSFARKQVKLSREEQRYRSSLVWNAWNCSREMRQPLGGSTPTQSRRRSMTS
;
A
#
# COMPACT_ATOMS: atom_id res chain seq x y z
N MET A 1 24.02 3.03 18.66
CA MET A 1 25.40 3.25 18.21
C MET A 1 25.42 3.02 16.71
N SER A 2 25.35 4.10 15.93
CA SER A 2 25.33 4.02 14.46
C SER A 2 26.76 3.76 13.99
N SER A 3 27.02 2.58 13.42
CA SER A 3 28.29 2.27 12.77
C SER A 3 28.34 3.00 11.44
N GLU A 4 28.80 4.25 11.44
CA GLU A 4 29.18 4.94 10.20
C GLU A 4 30.32 4.16 9.58
N THR A 5 30.03 3.49 8.46
CA THR A 5 31.07 2.81 7.69
C THR A 5 31.84 3.90 6.95
N PRO A 6 33.13 4.13 7.27
CA PRO A 6 33.87 5.22 6.66
C PRO A 6 34.00 4.97 5.16
N CYS A 7 33.78 6.02 4.37
CA CYS A 7 33.92 5.97 2.92
C CYS A 7 35.33 5.46 2.55
N PRO A 8 35.46 4.46 1.65
CA PRO A 8 36.76 3.90 1.27
C PRO A 8 37.60 4.89 0.43
N PHE A 9 36.97 5.92 -0.14
CA PHE A 9 37.64 6.93 -0.95
C PHE A 9 38.09 8.09 -0.07
N ARG A 10 39.41 8.33 -0.02
CA ARG A 10 40.00 9.48 0.67
C ARG A 10 40.45 10.50 -0.36
N VAL A 11 39.83 11.67 -0.35
CA VAL A 11 40.24 12.83 -1.14
C VAL A 11 41.13 13.71 -0.26
N SER A 12 42.31 14.10 -0.75
CA SER A 12 43.22 14.95 0.04
C SER A 12 42.59 16.32 0.32
N LEU A 13 43.00 16.98 1.41
CA LEU A 13 42.47 18.32 1.75
C LEU A 13 42.73 19.33 0.62
N ARG A 14 43.88 19.22 -0.05
CA ARG A 14 44.22 20.07 -1.19
C ARG A 14 43.24 19.86 -2.35
N ASP A 15 43.00 18.61 -2.73
CA ASP A 15 42.10 18.30 -3.84
C ASP A 15 40.65 18.68 -3.50
N GLN A 16 40.24 18.59 -2.23
CA GLN A 16 38.93 19.09 -1.78
C GLN A 16 38.80 20.60 -2.00
N ILE A 17 39.81 21.39 -1.62
CA ILE A 17 39.81 22.84 -1.83
C ILE A 17 39.82 23.19 -3.32
N GLU A 18 40.59 22.46 -4.14
CA GLU A 18 40.63 22.67 -5.59
C GLU A 18 39.27 22.32 -6.24
N LEU A 19 38.63 21.22 -5.82
CA LEU A 19 37.28 20.86 -6.25
C LEU A 19 36.24 21.89 -5.80
N GLU A 20 36.34 22.40 -4.58
CA GLU A 20 35.42 23.41 -4.07
C GLU A 20 35.52 24.75 -4.80
N ARG A 21 36.65 25.05 -5.45
CA ARG A 21 36.80 26.26 -6.29
C ARG A 21 36.41 26.05 -7.74
N ASN A 22 36.18 24.80 -8.16
CA ASN A 22 35.85 24.47 -9.54
C ASN A 22 34.35 24.72 -9.80
N GLU A 23 34.05 25.74 -10.62
CA GLU A 23 32.68 26.15 -10.95
C GLU A 23 31.85 25.03 -11.59
N ALA A 24 32.44 24.24 -12.49
CA ALA A 24 31.75 23.13 -13.14
C ALA A 24 31.37 22.04 -12.12
N PHE A 25 32.27 21.74 -11.18
CA PHE A 25 32.02 20.79 -10.11
C PHE A 25 30.95 21.29 -9.13
N GLN A 26 30.96 22.58 -8.78
CA GLN A 26 29.92 23.19 -7.97
C GLN A 26 28.54 23.12 -8.66
N ALA A 27 28.48 23.46 -9.94
CA ALA A 27 27.26 23.40 -10.73
C ALA A 27 26.71 21.96 -10.83
N MET A 28 27.59 20.98 -11.07
CA MET A 28 27.22 19.56 -11.07
C MET A 28 26.68 19.10 -9.70
N ARG A 29 27.36 19.47 -8.60
CA ARG A 29 26.93 19.12 -7.24
C ARG A 29 25.55 19.69 -6.92
N GLU A 30 25.31 20.94 -7.30
CA GLU A 30 24.01 21.59 -7.10
C GLU A 30 22.91 20.92 -7.93
N GLN A 31 23.21 20.54 -9.19
CA GLN A 31 22.26 19.80 -10.02
C GLN A 31 21.92 18.43 -9.41
N LEU A 32 22.92 17.69 -8.93
CA LEU A 32 22.73 16.40 -8.25
C LEU A 32 21.89 16.55 -6.97
N ARG A 33 22.08 17.64 -6.21
CA ARG A 33 21.25 17.94 -5.04
C ARG A 33 19.79 18.17 -5.41
N ARG A 34 19.52 18.95 -6.46
CA ARG A 34 18.14 19.19 -6.94
C ARG A 34 17.47 17.88 -7.38
N GLN A 35 18.20 17.03 -8.09
CA GLN A 35 17.71 15.71 -8.48
C GLN A 35 17.43 14.81 -7.27
N ASP A 36 18.33 14.75 -6.27
CA ASP A 36 18.09 13.99 -5.03
C ASP A 36 16.84 14.50 -4.30
N CYS A 37 16.65 15.81 -4.19
CA CYS A 37 15.44 16.40 -3.63
C CYS A 37 14.17 15.98 -4.40
N ALA A 38 14.20 16.01 -5.73
CA ALA A 38 13.07 15.59 -6.56
C ALA A 38 12.76 14.10 -6.38
N PHE A 39 13.76 13.22 -6.42
CA PHE A 39 13.56 11.79 -6.22
C PHE A 39 13.05 11.46 -4.82
N ARG A 40 13.50 12.17 -3.78
CA ARG A 40 12.96 12.01 -2.42
C ARG A 40 11.50 12.38 -2.35
N LEU A 41 11.12 13.53 -2.91
CA LEU A 41 9.72 13.96 -2.96
C LEU A 41 8.85 12.92 -3.68
N HIS A 42 9.27 12.46 -4.85
CA HIS A 42 8.53 11.46 -5.62
C HIS A 42 8.42 10.12 -4.88
N ARG A 43 9.50 9.66 -4.22
CA ARG A 43 9.47 8.47 -3.36
C ARG A 43 8.43 8.63 -2.24
N ASP A 44 8.38 9.79 -1.59
CA ASP A 44 7.46 10.04 -0.48
C ASP A 44 6.00 10.09 -0.97
N ILE A 45 5.75 10.64 -2.16
CA ILE A 45 4.44 10.57 -2.84
C ILE A 45 4.05 9.13 -3.13
N ILE A 46 4.95 8.34 -3.75
CA ILE A 46 4.73 6.92 -4.04
C ILE A 46 4.41 6.16 -2.74
N HIS A 47 5.22 6.34 -1.69
CA HIS A 47 4.96 5.72 -0.40
C HIS A 47 3.56 6.05 0.12
N THR A 48 3.20 7.34 0.10
CA THR A 48 1.91 7.83 0.57
C THR A 48 0.74 7.21 -0.20
N LEU A 49 0.88 7.03 -1.52
CA LEU A 49 -0.12 6.41 -2.38
C LEU A 49 -0.24 4.89 -2.12
N LEU A 50 0.87 4.19 -1.93
CA LEU A 50 0.86 2.72 -1.80
C LEU A 50 0.45 2.22 -0.41
N VAL A 51 0.68 3.00 0.65
CA VAL A 51 0.33 2.62 2.03
C VAL A 51 -1.15 2.20 2.19
N PRO A 52 -2.15 2.97 1.70
CA PRO A 52 -3.55 2.56 1.76
C PRO A 52 -3.84 1.17 1.17
N LEU A 53 -3.22 0.80 0.06
CA LEU A 53 -3.42 -0.51 -0.58
C LEU A 53 -2.85 -1.65 0.26
N PHE A 54 -1.65 -1.45 0.84
CA PHE A 54 -1.07 -2.39 1.80
C PHE A 54 -2.00 -2.60 3.01
N LEU A 55 -2.55 -1.51 3.54
CA LEU A 55 -3.44 -1.54 4.69
C LEU A 55 -4.77 -2.27 4.39
N ILE A 56 -5.34 -2.04 3.21
CA ILE A 56 -6.54 -2.74 2.74
C ILE A 56 -6.26 -4.24 2.64
N ASN A 57 -5.18 -4.64 1.98
CA ASN A 57 -4.82 -6.05 1.83
C ASN A 57 -4.60 -6.73 3.20
N HIS A 58 -3.83 -6.10 4.08
CA HIS A 58 -3.58 -6.65 5.41
C HIS A 58 -4.87 -6.77 6.24
N GLN A 59 -5.80 -5.82 6.13
CA GLN A 59 -7.10 -5.93 6.77
C GLN A 59 -7.94 -7.07 6.17
N ALA A 60 -7.93 -7.20 4.84
CA ALA A 60 -8.63 -8.27 4.13
C ALA A 60 -8.12 -9.66 4.55
N GLU A 61 -6.80 -9.84 4.64
CA GLU A 61 -6.18 -11.08 5.14
C GLU A 61 -6.68 -11.45 6.54
N ARG A 62 -6.73 -10.47 7.45
CA ARG A 62 -7.21 -10.68 8.83
C ARG A 62 -8.69 -11.06 8.87
N ILE A 63 -9.50 -10.47 8.00
CA ILE A 63 -10.93 -10.78 7.91
C ILE A 63 -11.12 -12.17 7.30
N ALA A 64 -10.41 -12.50 6.23
CA ALA A 64 -10.43 -13.82 5.62
C ALA A 64 -10.04 -14.92 6.61
N ALA A 65 -8.98 -14.70 7.40
CA ALA A 65 -8.55 -15.63 8.44
C ALA A 65 -9.58 -15.88 9.54
N ARG A 66 -10.49 -14.92 9.81
CA ARG A 66 -11.59 -15.05 10.77
C ARG A 66 -12.85 -15.66 10.14
N ALA A 67 -13.13 -15.31 8.88
CA ALA A 67 -14.35 -15.72 8.18
C ALA A 67 -14.29 -17.16 7.66
N LEU A 68 -13.09 -17.66 7.33
CA LEU A 68 -12.90 -19.02 6.83
C LEU A 68 -12.79 -20.03 7.99
N PRO A 69 -13.33 -21.25 7.82
CA PRO A 69 -13.12 -22.32 8.78
C PRO A 69 -11.63 -22.56 9.00
N SER A 70 -11.21 -22.87 10.24
CA SER A 70 -9.81 -23.16 10.63
C SER A 70 -9.25 -24.48 10.05
N LYS A 71 -9.62 -24.82 8.81
CA LYS A 71 -9.04 -25.93 8.06
C LYS A 71 -7.68 -25.48 7.54
N LYS A 72 -6.66 -26.30 7.80
CA LYS A 72 -5.29 -26.09 7.32
C LYS A 72 -5.28 -25.97 5.80
N GLY A 73 -4.77 -24.85 5.26
CA GLY A 73 -4.65 -24.62 3.82
C GLY A 73 -5.89 -24.01 3.14
N ALA A 74 -6.75 -23.32 3.88
CA ALA A 74 -7.77 -22.48 3.26
C ALA A 74 -7.10 -21.23 2.65
N GLU A 75 -7.11 -21.13 1.32
CA GLU A 75 -6.64 -19.94 0.61
C GLU A 75 -7.47 -18.71 0.99
N PRO A 76 -6.84 -17.60 1.40
CA PRO A 76 -7.53 -16.44 1.96
C PRO A 76 -8.49 -15.77 0.97
N GLU A 77 -8.22 -15.82 -0.34
CA GLU A 77 -9.09 -15.20 -1.34
C GLU A 77 -10.49 -15.85 -1.39
N ARG A 78 -10.65 -17.06 -0.85
CA ARG A 78 -11.95 -17.76 -0.80
C ARG A 78 -12.96 -17.09 0.13
N ALA A 79 -12.53 -16.17 0.98
CA ALA A 79 -13.43 -15.36 1.80
C ALA A 79 -14.24 -14.36 0.97
N PHE A 80 -13.76 -14.03 -0.23
CA PHE A 80 -14.32 -13.00 -1.10
C PHE A 80 -14.95 -13.61 -2.37
N ARG A 81 -15.78 -12.83 -3.05
CA ARG A 81 -16.48 -13.24 -4.29
C ARG A 81 -16.38 -12.19 -5.39
N GLY A 82 -16.49 -12.62 -6.64
CA GLY A 82 -16.46 -11.74 -7.81
C GLY A 82 -15.15 -10.95 -7.91
N GLU A 83 -15.24 -9.68 -8.33
CA GLU A 83 -14.07 -8.80 -8.49
C GLU A 83 -13.31 -8.56 -7.19
N ALA A 84 -13.98 -8.62 -6.03
CA ALA A 84 -13.29 -8.52 -4.73
C ALA A 84 -12.28 -9.66 -4.53
N ARG A 85 -12.60 -10.87 -4.99
CA ARG A 85 -11.69 -12.03 -4.90
C ARG A 85 -10.49 -11.83 -5.82
N SER A 86 -10.73 -11.43 -7.06
CA SER A 86 -9.68 -11.14 -8.04
C SER A 86 -8.75 -10.02 -7.57
N ALA A 87 -9.33 -8.93 -7.04
CA ALA A 87 -8.58 -7.81 -6.50
C ALA A 87 -7.74 -8.19 -5.28
N PHE A 88 -8.29 -8.99 -4.35
CA PHE A 88 -7.53 -9.50 -3.22
C PHE A 88 -6.36 -10.37 -3.68
N ALA A 89 -6.60 -11.33 -4.58
CA ALA A 89 -5.54 -12.22 -5.08
C ALA A 89 -4.44 -11.42 -5.79
N TRP A 90 -4.82 -10.42 -6.60
CA TRP A 90 -3.87 -9.55 -7.28
C TRP A 90 -3.05 -8.69 -6.31
N LEU A 91 -3.71 -8.02 -5.35
CA LEU A 91 -3.04 -7.20 -4.33
C LEU A 91 -2.10 -8.04 -3.46
N HIS A 92 -2.54 -9.22 -3.04
CA HIS A 92 -1.71 -10.13 -2.26
C HIS A 92 -0.48 -10.56 -3.04
N CYS A 93 -0.62 -10.87 -4.33
CA CYS A 93 0.48 -11.23 -5.21
C CYS A 93 1.50 -10.10 -5.36
N ILE A 94 1.08 -8.90 -5.77
CA ILE A 94 2.00 -7.79 -6.02
C ILE A 94 2.72 -7.34 -4.73
N LEU A 95 2.05 -7.38 -3.57
CA LEU A 95 2.65 -7.02 -2.29
C LEU A 95 3.68 -8.06 -1.80
N ILE A 96 3.60 -9.30 -2.27
CA ILE A 96 4.61 -10.33 -2.02
C ILE A 96 5.80 -10.15 -2.97
N GLU A 97 5.52 -9.95 -4.26
CA GLU A 97 6.55 -9.85 -5.30
C GLU A 97 7.38 -8.56 -5.17
N GLU A 98 6.73 -7.43 -4.88
CA GLU A 98 7.35 -6.09 -4.87
C GLU A 98 7.62 -5.56 -3.45
N HIS A 99 7.93 -6.46 -2.52
CA HIS A 99 8.00 -6.17 -1.09
C HIS A 99 8.88 -4.96 -0.72
N ASP A 100 10.15 -5.00 -1.13
CA ASP A 100 11.12 -3.95 -0.79
C ASP A 100 10.78 -2.61 -1.46
N TRP A 101 10.13 -2.68 -2.62
CA TRP A 101 9.80 -1.51 -3.42
C TRP A 101 8.62 -0.75 -2.81
N TYR A 102 7.51 -1.42 -2.49
CA TYR A 102 6.34 -0.73 -1.93
C TYR A 102 6.62 -0.21 -0.50
N LEU A 103 7.51 -0.86 0.26
CA LEU A 103 8.00 -0.33 1.54
C LEU A 103 8.94 0.87 1.38
N THR A 104 9.32 1.20 0.15
CA THR A 104 10.22 2.32 -0.18
C THR A 104 11.56 2.25 0.54
N ALA A 105 12.05 1.03 0.79
CA ALA A 105 13.27 0.77 1.56
C ALA A 105 14.57 0.97 0.75
N ARG A 106 14.46 1.16 -0.57
CA ARG A 106 15.60 1.39 -1.49
C ARG A 106 15.92 2.87 -1.64
N CYS A 107 16.98 3.17 -2.40
CA CYS A 107 17.35 4.54 -2.72
C CYS A 107 16.17 5.28 -3.42
N PRO A 108 15.95 6.59 -3.20
CA PRO A 108 14.82 7.31 -3.78
C PRO A 108 14.74 7.18 -5.30
N ALA A 109 15.86 7.32 -6.01
CA ALA A 109 15.92 7.14 -7.45
C ALA A 109 15.51 5.71 -7.87
N CYS A 110 15.96 4.69 -7.13
CA CYS A 110 15.62 3.29 -7.38
C CYS A 110 14.10 3.06 -7.27
N ILE A 111 13.45 3.66 -6.26
CA ILE A 111 11.99 3.53 -6.06
C ILE A 111 11.23 4.20 -7.20
N VAL A 112 11.61 5.44 -7.55
CA VAL A 112 10.93 6.23 -8.58
C VAL A 112 11.09 5.61 -9.96
N LEU A 113 12.30 5.20 -10.32
CA LEU A 113 12.55 4.57 -11.62
C LEU A 113 11.90 3.18 -11.74
N HIS A 114 11.74 2.45 -10.63
CA HIS A 114 11.10 1.14 -10.64
C HIS A 114 9.60 1.20 -10.96
N VAL A 115 8.96 2.37 -10.85
CA VAL A 115 7.55 2.55 -11.25
C VAL A 115 7.31 2.06 -12.68
N LEU A 116 8.19 2.44 -13.62
CA LEU A 116 8.08 2.10 -15.05
C LEU A 116 8.75 0.76 -15.40
N HIS A 117 9.17 -0.04 -14.42
CA HIS A 117 9.88 -1.29 -14.68
C HIS A 117 8.98 -2.39 -15.26
N SER A 118 7.69 -2.37 -14.93
CA SER A 118 6.74 -3.41 -15.34
C SER A 118 5.31 -2.88 -15.40
N GLU A 119 4.44 -3.56 -16.14
CA GLU A 119 3.01 -3.20 -16.17
C GLU A 119 2.35 -3.28 -14.78
N PRO A 120 2.62 -4.30 -13.94
CA PRO A 120 2.03 -4.36 -12.61
C PRO A 120 2.43 -3.19 -11.70
N THR A 121 3.66 -2.70 -11.77
CA THR A 121 4.12 -1.56 -10.95
C THR A 121 3.46 -0.25 -11.39
N ILE A 122 3.30 -0.04 -12.70
CA ILE A 122 2.56 1.12 -13.23
C ILE A 122 1.10 1.03 -12.80
N ARG A 123 0.44 -0.11 -13.07
CA ARG A 123 -0.96 -0.33 -12.71
C ARG A 123 -1.21 -0.19 -11.22
N PHE A 124 -0.29 -0.67 -10.37
CA PHE A 124 -0.43 -0.55 -8.91
C PHE A 124 -0.47 0.91 -8.47
N LEU A 125 0.41 1.75 -9.03
CA LEU A 125 0.45 3.17 -8.72
C LEU A 125 -0.75 3.92 -9.30
N THR A 126 -1.20 3.55 -10.50
CA THR A 126 -2.44 4.06 -11.11
C THR A 126 -3.65 3.76 -10.23
N VAL A 127 -3.81 2.52 -9.76
CA VAL A 127 -4.88 2.13 -8.82
C VAL A 127 -4.81 2.94 -7.52
N ALA A 128 -3.60 3.10 -6.97
CA ALA A 128 -3.40 3.88 -5.76
C ALA A 128 -3.83 5.35 -5.92
N ALA A 129 -3.45 5.97 -7.04
CA ALA A 129 -3.84 7.34 -7.37
C ALA A 129 -5.37 7.47 -7.58
N GLN A 130 -5.98 6.54 -8.32
CA GLN A 130 -7.43 6.52 -8.54
C GLN A 130 -8.21 6.36 -7.22
N LEU A 131 -7.73 5.51 -6.30
CA LEU A 131 -8.35 5.31 -4.99
C LEU A 131 -8.19 6.51 -4.04
N ALA A 132 -7.09 7.25 -4.16
CA ALA A 132 -6.90 8.49 -3.41
C ALA A 132 -7.96 9.53 -3.82
N GLY A 133 -8.35 9.52 -5.09
CA GLY A 133 -9.43 10.33 -5.66
C GLY A 133 -9.10 11.83 -5.71
N SER A 134 -9.97 12.59 -6.37
CA SER A 134 -9.69 14.01 -6.70
C SER A 134 -9.50 14.94 -5.52
N ARG A 135 -10.02 14.55 -4.35
CA ARG A 135 -9.91 15.35 -3.11
C ARG A 135 -8.55 15.21 -2.43
N SER A 136 -7.70 14.30 -2.88
CA SER A 136 -6.38 14.05 -2.31
C SER A 136 -5.30 15.01 -2.82
N GLY A 137 -5.55 15.69 -3.94
CA GLY A 137 -4.55 16.51 -4.62
C GLY A 137 -3.52 15.72 -5.43
N PHE A 138 -3.67 14.39 -5.54
CA PHE A 138 -2.78 13.54 -6.34
C PHE A 138 -3.20 13.39 -7.81
N ASP A 139 -4.21 14.13 -8.28
CA ASP A 139 -4.63 14.09 -9.70
C ASP A 139 -3.49 14.50 -10.64
N CYS A 140 -2.67 15.47 -10.22
CA CYS A 140 -1.48 15.87 -10.97
C CYS A 140 -0.43 14.74 -11.07
N TRP A 141 -0.41 13.81 -10.11
CA TRP A 141 0.50 12.69 -10.12
C TRP A 141 0.06 11.61 -11.10
N LEU A 142 -1.25 11.40 -11.25
CA LEU A 142 -1.79 10.50 -12.26
C LEU A 142 -1.46 11.00 -13.67
N ALA A 143 -1.66 12.30 -13.92
CA ALA A 143 -1.29 12.93 -15.20
C ALA A 143 0.23 12.89 -15.46
N ALA A 144 1.04 13.07 -14.42
CA ALA A 144 2.50 12.95 -14.52
C ALA A 144 2.92 11.50 -14.83
N LEU A 145 2.26 10.50 -14.23
CA LEU A 145 2.50 9.08 -14.51
C LEU A 145 2.11 8.73 -15.95
N GLU A 146 0.95 9.18 -16.42
CA GLU A 146 0.51 9.02 -17.81
C GLU A 146 1.56 9.58 -18.77
N THR A 147 1.97 10.83 -18.55
CA THR A 147 2.99 11.50 -19.37
C THR A 147 4.28 10.69 -19.39
N ALA A 148 4.73 10.20 -18.22
CA ALA A 148 5.95 9.42 -18.11
C ALA A 148 5.86 8.06 -18.84
N VAL A 149 4.69 7.40 -18.86
CA VAL A 149 4.49 6.17 -19.64
C VAL A 149 4.46 6.46 -21.13
N CYS A 150 3.73 7.50 -21.54
CA CYS A 150 3.59 7.88 -22.95
C CYS A 150 4.91 8.33 -23.59
N GLU A 151 5.76 9.02 -22.82
CA GLU A 151 7.08 9.48 -23.27
C GLU A 151 8.17 8.39 -23.14
N ASP A 152 7.90 7.28 -22.46
CA ASP A 152 8.89 6.22 -22.28
C ASP A 152 9.14 5.46 -23.60
N PRO A 153 10.41 5.27 -24.02
CA PRO A 153 10.73 4.61 -25.27
C PRO A 153 10.29 3.15 -25.38
N PHE A 154 10.09 2.46 -24.26
CA PHE A 154 9.67 1.07 -24.23
C PHE A 154 8.14 0.94 -24.20
N TRP A 155 7.44 1.77 -23.41
CA TRP A 155 5.97 1.70 -23.27
C TRP A 155 5.22 2.44 -24.38
N GLY A 156 5.51 3.73 -24.57
CA GLY A 156 4.85 4.59 -25.54
C GLY A 156 3.38 4.91 -25.23
N ASP A 157 2.83 5.84 -26.01
CA ASP A 157 1.48 6.39 -25.87
C ASP A 157 0.35 5.36 -26.02
N SER A 158 0.54 4.39 -26.92
CA SER A 158 -0.46 3.36 -27.21
C SER A 158 -0.73 2.40 -26.04
N PHE A 159 0.16 2.35 -25.04
CA PHE A 159 0.06 1.40 -23.93
C PHE A 159 -0.76 1.94 -22.76
N TRP A 160 -0.82 3.26 -22.58
CA TRP A 160 -1.53 3.87 -21.45
C TRP A 160 -3.03 3.51 -21.37
N PRO A 161 -3.81 3.55 -22.47
CA PRO A 161 -5.25 3.23 -22.40
C PRO A 161 -5.53 1.82 -21.87
N GLU A 162 -4.68 0.85 -22.19
CA GLU A 162 -4.81 -0.52 -21.69
C GLU A 162 -4.48 -0.62 -20.19
N ILE A 163 -3.41 0.04 -19.74
CA ILE A 163 -3.07 0.12 -18.31
C ILE A 163 -4.23 0.79 -17.56
N GLU A 164 -4.73 1.92 -18.03
CA GLU A 164 -5.77 2.71 -17.37
C GLU A 164 -7.06 1.91 -17.22
N ASP A 165 -7.49 1.20 -18.27
CA ASP A 165 -8.67 0.35 -18.25
C ASP A 165 -8.53 -0.83 -17.25
N ARG A 166 -7.36 -1.49 -17.23
CA ARG A 166 -7.04 -2.54 -16.25
C ARG A 166 -6.96 -2.01 -14.83
N ALA A 167 -6.39 -0.83 -14.63
CA ALA A 167 -6.31 -0.16 -13.34
C ALA A 167 -7.71 0.21 -12.84
N SER A 168 -8.57 0.74 -13.70
CA SER A 168 -9.94 1.14 -13.36
C SER A 168 -10.78 -0.05 -12.89
N ARG A 169 -10.73 -1.18 -13.61
CA ARG A 169 -11.38 -2.44 -13.16
C ARG A 169 -10.84 -2.92 -11.82
N LEU A 170 -9.53 -2.88 -11.63
CA LEU A 170 -8.92 -3.30 -10.38
C LEU A 170 -9.32 -2.36 -9.23
N THR A 171 -9.36 -1.05 -9.45
CA THR A 171 -9.86 -0.05 -8.49
C THR A 171 -11.28 -0.37 -8.04
N GLU A 172 -12.18 -0.70 -8.97
CA GLU A 172 -13.54 -1.16 -8.64
C GLU A 172 -13.52 -2.45 -7.80
N GLY A 173 -12.68 -3.42 -8.17
CA GLY A 173 -12.49 -4.65 -7.42
C GLY A 173 -11.97 -4.42 -6.00
N VAL A 174 -11.03 -3.48 -5.81
CA VAL A 174 -10.53 -3.08 -4.48
C VAL A 174 -11.64 -2.42 -3.66
N GLN A 175 -12.47 -1.57 -4.27
CA GLN A 175 -13.62 -0.98 -3.58
C GLN A 175 -14.64 -2.06 -3.17
N GLN A 176 -14.90 -3.06 -4.02
CA GLN A 176 -15.76 -4.20 -3.66
C GLN A 176 -15.15 -5.04 -2.54
N LEU A 177 -13.83 -5.24 -2.54
CA LEU A 177 -13.11 -5.92 -1.47
C LEU A 177 -13.29 -5.21 -0.13
N VAL A 178 -13.16 -3.87 -0.11
CA VAL A 178 -13.40 -3.07 1.10
C VAL A 178 -14.83 -3.22 1.61
N ARG A 179 -15.82 -3.23 0.71
CA ARG A 179 -17.24 -3.45 1.07
C ARG A 179 -17.45 -4.83 1.68
N GLN A 180 -16.98 -5.89 1.03
CA GLN A 180 -17.10 -7.26 1.56
C GLN A 180 -16.34 -7.44 2.88
N CYS A 181 -15.20 -6.77 3.06
CA CYS A 181 -14.51 -6.73 4.35
C CYS A 181 -15.40 -6.13 5.45
N HIS A 182 -16.13 -5.06 5.15
CA HIS A 182 -17.06 -4.47 6.11
C HIS A 182 -18.21 -5.43 6.44
N GLU A 183 -18.85 -6.03 5.44
CA GLU A 183 -19.95 -7.00 5.60
C GLU A 183 -19.53 -8.23 6.41
N LEU A 184 -18.36 -8.79 6.12
CA LEU A 184 -17.83 -9.92 6.88
C LEU A 184 -17.52 -9.54 8.31
N ARG A 185 -16.97 -8.34 8.56
CA ARG A 185 -16.71 -7.86 9.93
C ARG A 185 -18.01 -7.70 10.70
N THR A 186 -19.06 -7.11 10.13
CA THR A 186 -20.36 -6.96 10.82
C THR A 186 -20.99 -8.31 11.15
N ASN A 187 -20.90 -9.29 10.25
CA ASN A 187 -21.41 -10.64 10.49
C ASN A 187 -20.62 -11.39 11.58
N LEU A 188 -19.31 -11.15 11.68
CA LEU A 188 -18.44 -11.76 12.70
C LEU A 188 -18.60 -11.11 14.08
N ASP A 189 -18.92 -9.83 14.14
CA ASP A 189 -19.03 -9.06 15.39
C ASP A 189 -20.47 -9.04 15.94
N SER A 190 -21.47 -9.43 15.14
CA SER A 190 -22.85 -9.55 15.61
C SER A 190 -22.98 -10.75 16.56
N PRO A 191 -23.37 -10.56 17.84
CA PRO A 191 -23.59 -11.67 18.75
C PRO A 191 -24.74 -12.50 18.20
N THR A 192 -24.46 -13.76 17.88
CA THR A 192 -25.50 -14.74 17.60
C THR A 192 -26.45 -14.75 18.80
N TYR A 193 -27.62 -14.12 18.69
CA TYR A 193 -28.74 -14.45 19.56
C TYR A 193 -29.11 -15.89 19.21
N GLU A 194 -28.65 -16.82 20.05
CA GLU A 194 -29.03 -18.21 19.99
C GLU A 194 -30.57 -18.31 19.96
N THR A 195 -31.12 -18.77 18.84
CA THR A 195 -32.48 -19.29 18.81
C THR A 195 -32.37 -20.80 18.98
N PRO A 196 -32.85 -21.39 20.09
CA PRO A 196 -32.77 -22.83 20.28
C PRO A 196 -33.83 -23.51 19.41
N SER A 197 -33.44 -24.00 18.23
CA SER A 197 -34.27 -24.92 17.44
C SER A 197 -33.89 -26.36 17.75
N LEU A 198 -34.63 -26.92 18.69
CA LEU A 198 -34.71 -28.33 19.01
C LEU A 198 -35.24 -29.13 17.79
N ALA A 199 -34.39 -29.96 17.15
CA ALA A 199 -34.77 -31.29 16.66
C ALA A 199 -33.59 -32.01 16.01
N LYS A 200 -33.21 -33.13 16.62
CA LYS A 200 -32.35 -34.18 16.07
C LYS A 200 -33.08 -34.88 14.92
N ALA A 201 -32.37 -35.19 13.84
CA ALA A 201 -32.57 -36.41 13.08
C ALA A 201 -31.25 -36.79 12.39
N SER A 202 -30.59 -37.81 12.94
CA SER A 202 -29.45 -38.49 12.35
C SER A 202 -29.91 -39.27 11.12
N VAL A 203 -29.29 -39.07 9.97
CA VAL A 203 -29.26 -40.08 8.90
C VAL A 203 -27.83 -40.17 8.37
N GLU A 204 -27.25 -41.33 8.62
CA GLU A 204 -25.92 -41.78 8.28
C GLU A 204 -25.93 -42.23 6.81
N TYR A 205 -25.07 -41.65 5.97
CA TYR A 205 -24.73 -42.20 4.65
C TYR A 205 -23.22 -42.29 4.53
N GLU A 206 -22.71 -43.52 4.61
CA GLU A 206 -21.33 -43.86 4.31
C GLU A 206 -21.01 -43.57 2.83
N ARG A 207 -19.91 -42.87 2.59
CA ARG A 207 -19.18 -42.90 1.31
C ARG A 207 -17.69 -43.12 1.60
N PRO A 208 -17.00 -44.04 0.90
CA PRO A 208 -15.59 -44.31 1.16
C PRO A 208 -14.72 -43.16 0.65
N SER A 209 -13.91 -42.57 1.53
CA SER A 209 -12.85 -41.62 1.18
C SER A 209 -11.57 -42.36 0.83
N CYS A 210 -11.04 -42.18 -0.38
CA CYS A 210 -9.63 -42.43 -0.66
C CYS A 210 -8.89 -41.09 -0.61
N THR A 211 -8.20 -40.82 0.51
CA THR A 211 -7.32 -39.65 0.66
C THR A 211 -5.93 -40.14 1.04
N ILE A 212 -4.99 -40.09 0.09
CA ILE A 212 -3.56 -40.24 0.36
C ILE A 212 -3.08 -38.96 1.06
N ALA A 213 -2.62 -39.08 2.30
CA ALA A 213 -2.10 -37.96 3.07
C ALA A 213 -0.70 -37.56 2.58
N ILE A 214 -0.62 -36.49 1.78
CA ILE A 214 0.66 -35.92 1.36
C ILE A 214 1.23 -35.10 2.53
N LYS A 215 2.37 -35.55 3.07
CA LYS A 215 3.10 -34.82 4.11
C LYS A 215 3.79 -33.60 3.48
N PRO A 216 3.55 -32.37 3.97
CA PRO A 216 4.25 -31.19 3.46
C PRO A 216 5.75 -31.27 3.78
N SER A 217 6.56 -30.95 2.77
CA SER A 217 8.03 -30.97 2.83
C SER A 217 8.57 -30.01 3.90
N SER A 218 9.81 -30.20 4.34
CA SER A 218 10.42 -29.30 5.34
C SER A 218 10.55 -27.86 4.81
N PHE A 219 10.67 -27.69 3.49
CA PHE A 219 10.71 -26.40 2.81
C PHE A 219 9.39 -25.62 2.94
N ALA A 220 8.25 -26.30 2.74
CA ALA A 220 6.93 -25.69 2.92
C ALA A 220 6.69 -25.23 4.37
N ARG A 221 7.23 -25.96 5.35
CA ARG A 221 7.17 -25.57 6.77
C ARG A 221 8.06 -24.37 7.08
N LYS A 222 9.19 -24.24 6.37
CA LYS A 222 10.13 -23.12 6.54
C LYS A 222 9.57 -21.82 5.94
N GLN A 223 8.88 -21.89 4.80
CA GLN A 223 8.17 -20.75 4.20
C GLN A 223 7.07 -20.19 5.12
N VAL A 224 6.20 -21.06 5.65
CA VAL A 224 5.11 -20.64 6.56
C VAL A 224 5.63 -19.97 7.85
N LYS A 225 6.79 -20.40 8.37
CA LYS A 225 7.40 -19.80 9.56
C LYS A 225 7.93 -18.39 9.29
N LEU A 226 8.55 -18.18 8.12
CA LEU A 226 9.06 -16.88 7.69
C LEU A 226 7.91 -15.87 7.50
N SER A 227 6.80 -16.27 6.85
CA SER A 227 5.63 -15.40 6.65
C SER A 227 5.00 -14.95 7.97
N ARG A 228 5.04 -15.79 9.01
CA ARG A 228 4.50 -15.46 10.34
C ARG A 228 5.40 -14.51 11.15
N GLU A 229 6.72 -14.53 10.90
CA GLU A 229 7.70 -13.68 11.57
C GLU A 229 7.72 -12.27 10.95
N GLU A 230 7.58 -12.19 9.63
CA GLU A 230 7.41 -10.95 8.86
C GLU A 230 6.13 -10.19 9.29
N GLN A 231 5.03 -10.91 9.52
CA GLN A 231 3.76 -10.35 9.98
C GLN A 231 3.86 -9.63 11.34
N ARG A 232 4.74 -10.12 12.24
CA ARG A 232 4.92 -9.54 13.59
C ARG A 232 5.73 -8.25 13.56
N TYR A 233 6.71 -8.15 12.66
CA TYR A 233 7.48 -6.93 12.45
C TYR A 233 6.62 -5.81 11.83
N ARG A 234 5.71 -6.18 10.92
CA ARG A 234 4.81 -5.25 10.19
C ARG A 234 3.74 -4.57 11.07
N SER A 235 3.34 -5.20 12.17
CA SER A 235 2.27 -4.67 13.05
C SER A 235 2.67 -3.48 13.94
N SER A 236 3.95 -3.16 14.12
CA SER A 236 4.36 -2.11 15.08
C SER A 236 4.30 -0.68 14.51
N LEU A 237 4.26 -0.51 13.18
CA LEU A 237 4.38 0.81 12.52
C LEU A 237 3.04 1.46 12.14
N VAL A 238 1.92 0.71 12.18
CA VAL A 238 0.68 1.08 11.46
C VAL A 238 -0.36 1.81 12.33
N TRP A 239 -0.26 1.79 13.66
CA TRP A 239 -1.38 2.20 14.53
C TRP A 239 -1.60 3.72 14.71
N ASN A 240 -0.59 4.56 14.44
CA ASN A 240 -0.69 6.00 14.74
C ASN A 240 -1.23 6.86 13.58
N ALA A 241 -1.21 6.36 12.34
CA ALA A 241 -1.58 7.16 11.16
C ALA A 241 -3.08 7.17 10.84
N TRP A 242 -3.80 6.06 11.12
CA TRP A 242 -5.21 5.95 10.74
C TRP A 242 -6.15 6.76 11.67
N ASN A 243 -5.84 6.87 12.96
CA ASN A 243 -6.74 7.57 13.90
C ASN A 243 -6.72 9.10 13.73
N CYS A 244 -5.62 9.72 13.29
CA CYS A 244 -5.56 11.17 13.08
C CYS A 244 -6.47 11.68 11.95
N SER A 245 -6.79 10.85 10.94
CA SER A 245 -7.67 11.26 9.84
C SER A 245 -9.17 11.23 10.19
N ARG A 246 -9.54 10.68 11.35
CA ARG A 246 -10.94 10.55 11.76
C ARG A 246 -11.41 11.67 12.69
N GLU A 247 -10.50 12.34 13.40
CA GLU A 247 -10.83 13.49 14.27
C GLU A 247 -10.99 14.82 13.52
N MET A 248 -10.49 14.93 12.29
CA MET A 248 -10.61 16.16 11.48
C MET A 248 -11.94 16.27 10.71
N ARG A 249 -12.91 15.38 10.98
CA ARG A 249 -14.25 15.39 10.37
C ARG A 249 -15.33 15.77 11.39
N GLN A 250 -15.29 17.00 11.89
CA GLN A 250 -16.48 17.67 12.42
C GLN A 250 -16.69 18.99 11.67
N PRO A 251 -17.89 19.23 11.08
CA PRO A 251 -18.19 20.49 10.44
C PRO A 251 -18.61 21.54 11.48
N LEU A 252 -17.86 22.64 11.57
CA LEU A 252 -18.29 23.82 12.31
C LEU A 252 -19.40 24.53 11.54
N GLY A 253 -20.65 24.23 11.89
CA GLY A 253 -21.82 25.03 11.52
C GLY A 253 -21.86 26.31 12.35
N GLY A 254 -21.96 27.47 11.68
CA GLY A 254 -21.92 28.78 12.30
C GLY A 254 -23.23 29.21 12.97
N SER A 255 -23.10 30.11 13.94
CA SER A 255 -24.10 31.14 14.29
C SER A 255 -23.38 32.30 15.01
N THR A 256 -23.58 33.53 14.52
CA THR A 256 -23.27 34.82 15.17
C THR A 256 -24.56 35.31 15.85
N PRO A 257 -24.55 36.18 16.90
CA PRO A 257 -24.21 37.62 16.76
C PRO A 257 -23.62 38.36 17.99
N THR A 258 -23.07 39.57 17.75
CA THR A 258 -22.91 40.76 18.65
C THR A 258 -22.04 40.62 19.92
N GLN A 259 -21.22 41.56 20.41
CA GLN A 259 -21.10 43.02 20.27
C GLN A 259 -19.72 43.47 20.83
N SER A 260 -19.18 44.54 20.24
CA SER A 260 -18.38 45.64 20.85
C SER A 260 -17.19 45.37 21.80
N ARG A 261 -16.00 45.88 21.42
CA ARG A 261 -15.24 46.88 22.21
C ARG A 261 -14.14 47.58 21.38
N ARG A 262 -14.34 48.88 21.12
CA ARG A 262 -13.33 49.92 20.81
C ARG A 262 -12.63 50.33 22.13
N ARG A 263 -11.42 50.88 22.23
CA ARG A 263 -10.85 52.15 21.68
C ARG A 263 -9.32 52.11 21.89
N SER A 264 -8.54 52.49 20.88
CA SER A 264 -7.82 53.78 20.70
C SER A 264 -6.65 54.02 21.64
N MET A 265 -5.50 54.26 21.02
CA MET A 265 -4.24 54.67 21.63
C MET A 265 -4.26 56.13 22.09
N THR A 266 -3.60 56.35 23.23
CA THR A 266 -2.79 57.50 23.62
C THR A 266 -1.63 56.87 24.40
N SER A 267 -0.34 57.13 24.13
CA SER A 267 0.31 58.36 23.66
C SER A 267 1.54 58.03 22.81
#